data_AF-A0A2N9MJW3-F1
#
_entry.id   AF-A0A2N9MJW3-F1
#
_cell.length_a   1.000
_cell.length_b   1.000
_cell.length_c   1.000
_cell.angle_alpha   90.00
_cell.angle_beta   90.00
_cell.angle_gamma   90.00
#
_symmetry.space_group_name_H-M   'P 1'
#
loop_
_entity.id
_entity.type
_entity.pdbx_description
1 polymer ?
#
loop_
_entity_poly.entity_id
_entity_poly.type
_entity_poly.pdbx_seq_one_letter_code
_entity_poly.pdbx_strand_id
1 'polypeptide(L)'
;MQVLQAGAHKLIYLELQPEMVTNIARQAGFEIRAKDGQRVMQLDLNIPHRQAPLLLFDAADPANLGWFSRCQFYVDGRSGLVMQTPITLANKRDRGGRAQRNSVRIAISKELPATFRLPGKQPLTEQVFYHILVNFLDALTKTGVAVCGNGVVQPLAGRTETVGSRN
;
A
#
# COMPACT_ATOMS: atom_id res chain seq x y z
N MET A 1 -18.53 11.14 2.42
CA MET A 1 -18.79 10.05 1.45
C MET A 1 -20.01 10.39 0.63
N GLN A 2 -19.87 10.41 -0.69
CA GLN A 2 -20.99 10.68 -1.61
C GLN A 2 -21.16 9.55 -2.63
N VAL A 3 -22.37 9.39 -3.15
CA VAL A 3 -22.62 8.49 -4.29
C VAL A 3 -22.59 9.32 -5.57
N LEU A 4 -21.69 8.97 -6.50
CA LEU A 4 -21.57 9.60 -7.81
C LEU A 4 -22.22 8.71 -8.88
N GLN A 5 -22.93 9.33 -9.84
CA GLN A 5 -23.41 8.67 -11.05
C GLN A 5 -22.50 9.06 -12.21
N ALA A 6 -21.73 8.10 -12.73
CA ALA A 6 -20.84 8.28 -13.88
C ALA A 6 -21.38 7.45 -15.06
N GLY A 7 -22.25 8.07 -15.87
CA GLY A 7 -22.97 7.36 -16.94
C GLY A 7 -23.83 6.24 -16.37
N ALA A 8 -23.60 5.00 -16.80
CA ALA A 8 -24.31 3.81 -16.30
C ALA A 8 -23.79 3.29 -14.93
N HIS A 9 -22.69 3.84 -14.42
CA HIS A 9 -22.03 3.34 -13.22
C HIS A 9 -22.36 4.18 -11.98
N LYS A 10 -22.63 3.51 -10.86
CA LYS A 10 -22.70 4.11 -9.53
C LYS A 10 -21.36 3.93 -8.82
N LEU A 11 -20.80 5.03 -8.33
CA LEU A 11 -19.54 5.06 -7.61
C LEU A 11 -19.74 5.62 -6.21
N ILE A 12 -18.89 5.20 -5.29
CA ILE A 12 -18.68 5.83 -3.99
C ILE A 12 -17.49 6.77 -4.14
N TYR A 13 -17.65 8.01 -3.71
CA TYR A 13 -16.58 8.99 -3.62
C TYR A 13 -16.15 9.19 -2.18
N LEU A 14 -14.86 8.93 -1.93
CA LEU A 14 -14.19 9.16 -0.68
C LEU A 14 -13.67 10.61 -0.63
N GLU A 15 -14.22 11.39 0.28
CA GLU A 15 -13.82 12.79 0.47
C GLU A 15 -12.64 12.85 1.44
N LEU A 16 -11.51 12.33 0.99
CA LEU A 16 -10.29 12.29 1.78
C LEU A 16 -9.77 13.70 2.01
N GLN A 17 -9.51 14.04 3.28
CA GLN A 17 -8.86 15.28 3.66
C GLN A 17 -7.34 15.12 3.51
N PRO A 18 -6.69 15.84 2.59
CA PRO A 18 -5.27 15.66 2.31
C PRO A 18 -4.37 15.87 3.53
N GLU A 19 -4.75 16.80 4.41
CA GLU A 19 -4.04 17.09 5.65
C GLU A 19 -4.09 15.90 6.62
N MET A 20 -5.25 15.27 6.79
CA MET A 20 -5.40 14.10 7.66
C MET A 20 -4.54 12.93 7.18
N VAL A 21 -4.58 12.64 5.87
CA VAL A 21 -3.75 11.62 5.23
C VAL A 21 -2.25 11.92 5.42
N THR A 22 -1.87 13.18 5.26
CA THR A 22 -0.48 13.64 5.45
C THR A 22 -0.02 13.50 6.89
N ASN A 23 -0.88 13.84 7.85
CA ASN A 23 -0.59 13.73 9.28
C ASN A 23 -0.45 12.26 9.71
N ILE A 24 -1.30 11.37 9.22
CA ILE A 24 -1.18 9.92 9.44
C ILE A 24 0.18 9.41 8.96
N ALA A 25 0.61 9.79 7.75
CA ALA A 25 1.91 9.37 7.22
C ALA A 25 3.08 9.87 8.07
N ARG A 26 3.04 11.13 8.51
CA ARG A 26 4.06 11.72 9.39
C ARG A 26 4.10 11.05 10.76
N GLN A 27 2.94 10.74 11.34
CA GLN A 27 2.85 10.02 12.62
C GLN A 27 3.43 8.60 12.53
N ALA A 28 3.31 7.95 11.37
CA ALA A 28 3.96 6.67 11.07
C ALA A 28 5.48 6.81 10.78
N GLY A 29 6.05 8.01 10.87
CA GLY A 29 7.47 8.28 10.71
C GLY A 29 7.92 8.54 9.26
N PHE A 30 6.99 8.72 8.32
CA PHE A 30 7.34 9.01 6.93
C PHE A 30 7.49 10.51 6.67
N GLU A 31 8.56 10.87 5.98
CA GLU A 31 8.55 12.01 5.08
C GLU A 31 7.62 11.72 3.91
N ILE A 32 6.80 12.70 3.56
CA ILE A 32 5.71 12.54 2.58
C ILE A 32 5.71 13.69 1.58
N ARG A 33 5.61 13.32 0.31
CA ARG A 33 5.20 14.24 -0.76
C ARG A 33 3.86 13.78 -1.31
N ALA A 34 2.80 14.50 -0.95
CA ALA A 34 1.46 14.25 -1.42
C ALA A 34 1.16 15.03 -2.71
N LYS A 35 0.46 14.40 -3.64
CA LYS A 35 -0.19 15.05 -4.78
C LYS A 35 -1.65 14.66 -4.75
N ASP A 36 -2.51 15.64 -4.48
CA ASP A 36 -3.94 15.41 -4.45
C ASP A 36 -4.57 15.63 -5.83
N GLY A 37 -5.16 14.58 -6.39
CA GLY A 37 -5.90 14.63 -7.64
C GLY A 37 -7.39 14.43 -7.41
N GLN A 38 -8.19 14.65 -8.45
CA GLN A 38 -9.65 14.48 -8.37
C GLN A 38 -10.06 13.04 -8.05
N ARG A 39 -9.44 12.05 -8.70
CA ARG A 39 -9.80 10.63 -8.54
C ARG A 39 -8.84 9.81 -7.68
N VAL A 40 -7.61 10.29 -7.57
CA VAL A 40 -6.52 9.57 -6.92
C VAL A 40 -5.68 10.56 -6.12
N MET A 41 -5.36 10.19 -4.89
CA MET A 41 -4.33 10.85 -4.10
C MET A 41 -3.05 10.02 -4.16
N GLN A 42 -1.93 10.62 -4.59
CA GLN A 42 -0.63 9.95 -4.66
C GLN A 42 0.27 10.43 -3.52
N LEU A 43 0.95 9.48 -2.88
CA LEU A 43 1.86 9.75 -1.77
C LEU A 43 3.19 9.07 -2.07
N ASP A 44 4.24 9.89 -2.20
CA ASP A 44 5.61 9.41 -2.14
C ASP A 44 6.04 9.42 -0.68
N LEU A 45 6.33 8.23 -0.14
CA LEU A 45 6.66 7.99 1.26
C LEU A 45 8.12 7.58 1.39
N ASN A 46 8.83 8.16 2.36
CA ASN A 46 10.21 7.85 2.66
C ASN A 46 10.45 7.90 4.18
N ILE A 47 11.23 6.98 4.74
CA ILE A 47 11.74 7.12 6.11
C ILE A 47 13.24 7.38 6.01
N PRO A 48 13.68 8.65 6.08
CA PRO A 48 15.10 8.98 6.02
C PRO A 48 15.82 8.32 7.21
N HIS A 49 17.08 7.91 7.01
CA HIS A 49 17.94 7.33 8.05
C HIS A 49 17.48 6.01 8.68
N ARG A 50 16.39 5.39 8.21
CA ARG A 50 16.04 4.03 8.62
C ARG A 50 17.11 3.05 8.13
N GLN A 51 17.71 2.30 9.06
CA GLN A 51 18.75 1.31 8.71
C GLN A 51 18.15 0.02 8.14
N ALA A 52 17.01 -0.40 8.68
CA ALA A 52 16.25 -1.54 8.19
C ALA A 52 15.34 -1.14 7.01
N PRO A 53 15.09 -2.03 6.02
CA PRO A 53 14.11 -1.75 4.99
C PRO A 53 12.70 -1.57 5.55
N LEU A 54 11.79 -1.05 4.72
CA LEU A 54 10.36 -1.25 4.94
C LEU A 54 10.05 -2.74 4.86
N LEU A 55 9.14 -3.20 5.70
CA LEU A 55 8.81 -4.62 5.88
C LEU A 55 7.84 -5.07 4.79
N LEU A 56 8.31 -5.04 3.54
CA LEU A 56 7.62 -5.62 2.39
C LEU A 56 8.36 -6.89 2.00
N PHE A 57 7.76 -8.06 2.20
CA PHE A 57 8.46 -9.34 2.02
C PHE A 57 7.73 -10.27 1.06
N ASP A 58 8.45 -11.22 0.47
CA ASP A 58 7.87 -12.22 -0.43
C ASP A 58 7.04 -13.24 0.37
N ALA A 59 5.76 -13.35 0.05
CA ALA A 59 4.86 -14.34 0.65
C ALA A 59 5.22 -15.79 0.26
N ALA A 60 5.88 -15.99 -0.89
CA ALA A 60 6.24 -17.31 -1.39
C ALA A 60 7.54 -17.85 -0.79
N ASP A 61 8.37 -17.01 -0.16
CA ASP A 61 9.62 -17.45 0.46
C ASP A 61 9.31 -18.25 1.76
N PRO A 62 9.71 -19.52 1.85
CA PRO A 62 9.50 -20.34 3.05
C PRO A 62 10.10 -19.75 4.33
N ALA A 63 11.13 -18.90 4.21
CA ALA A 63 11.72 -18.20 5.37
C ALA A 63 10.76 -17.18 6.00
N ASN A 64 9.73 -16.75 5.26
CA ASN A 64 8.77 -15.74 5.70
C ASN A 64 7.45 -16.31 6.24
N LEU A 65 7.28 -17.64 6.35
CA LEU A 65 6.02 -18.26 6.80
C LEU A 65 5.52 -17.73 8.16
N GLY A 66 6.45 -17.50 9.10
CA GLY A 66 6.14 -16.92 10.41
C GLY A 66 5.65 -15.47 10.35
N TRP A 67 6.11 -14.69 9.37
CA TRP A 67 5.61 -13.33 9.12
C TRP A 67 4.31 -13.35 8.32
N PHE A 68 4.23 -14.19 7.28
CA PHE A 68 3.06 -14.34 6.42
C PHE A 68 1.80 -14.63 7.22
N SER A 69 1.85 -15.60 8.15
CA SER A 69 0.70 -15.96 9.02
C SER A 69 0.22 -14.84 9.95
N ARG A 70 1.02 -13.78 10.15
CA ARG A 70 0.71 -12.65 11.03
C ARG A 70 0.38 -11.36 10.27
N CYS A 71 0.48 -11.38 8.94
CA CYS A 71 0.22 -10.21 8.12
C CYS A 71 -1.26 -9.87 8.07
N GLN A 72 -1.55 -8.59 8.31
CA GLN A 72 -2.88 -8.02 8.11
C GLN A 72 -3.10 -7.58 6.66
N PHE A 73 -2.02 -7.31 5.92
CA PHE A 73 -2.07 -6.77 4.57
C PHE A 73 -1.30 -7.64 3.58
N TYR A 74 -1.91 -7.83 2.41
CA TYR A 74 -1.39 -8.56 1.29
C TYR A 74 -1.43 -7.66 0.06
N VAL A 75 -0.35 -7.65 -0.71
CA VAL A 75 -0.20 -6.86 -1.94
C VAL A 75 -0.10 -7.83 -3.10
N ASP A 76 -0.94 -7.66 -4.11
CA ASP A 76 -0.74 -8.37 -5.38
C ASP A 76 0.54 -7.84 -6.05
N GLY A 77 1.54 -8.69 -6.23
CA GLY A 77 2.83 -8.33 -6.80
C GLY A 77 2.73 -7.79 -8.23
N ARG A 78 1.70 -8.18 -8.99
CA ARG A 78 1.51 -7.76 -10.38
C ARG A 78 0.88 -6.38 -10.51
N SER A 79 -0.20 -6.10 -9.78
CA SER A 79 -0.91 -4.81 -9.86
C SER A 79 -0.49 -3.79 -8.81
N GLY A 80 0.12 -4.25 -7.72
CA GLY A 80 0.38 -3.44 -6.53
C GLY A 80 -0.86 -3.19 -5.67
N LEU A 81 -2.02 -3.76 -6.00
CA LEU A 81 -3.23 -3.60 -5.20
C LEU A 81 -3.02 -4.19 -3.81
N VAL A 82 -3.26 -3.38 -2.78
CA VAL A 82 -3.36 -3.84 -1.39
C VAL A 82 -4.75 -4.44 -1.22
N MET A 83 -4.81 -5.77 -1.07
CA MET A 83 -6.04 -6.55 -1.14
C MET A 83 -7.13 -6.00 -0.23
N GLN A 84 -8.35 -5.89 -0.77
CA GLN A 84 -9.55 -5.44 -0.05
C GLN A 84 -9.48 -4.00 0.48
N THR A 85 -8.57 -3.18 -0.06
CA THR A 85 -8.46 -1.75 0.26
C THR A 85 -8.48 -0.92 -1.02
N PRO A 86 -8.71 0.41 -0.94
CA PRO A 86 -8.57 1.30 -2.09
C PRO A 86 -7.11 1.75 -2.34
N ILE A 87 -6.12 1.06 -1.74
CA ILE A 87 -4.71 1.43 -1.78
C ILE A 87 -3.99 0.58 -2.83
N THR A 88 -3.15 1.23 -3.63
CA THR A 88 -2.14 0.57 -4.48
C THR A 88 -0.76 0.97 -3.98
N LEU A 89 0.18 0.03 -3.94
CA LEU A 89 1.57 0.21 -3.54
C LEU A 89 2.50 -0.05 -4.73
N ALA A 90 3.56 0.74 -4.84
CA ALA A 90 4.64 0.55 -5.78
C ALA A 90 5.99 0.85 -5.12
N ASN A 91 7.06 0.17 -5.55
CA ASN A 91 8.40 0.55 -5.12
C ASN A 91 8.78 1.89 -5.73
N LYS A 92 9.43 2.74 -4.94
CA LYS A 92 10.23 3.83 -5.48
C LYS A 92 11.52 3.21 -6.02
N ARG A 93 11.95 3.62 -7.20
CA ARG A 93 13.20 3.17 -7.81
C ARG A 93 14.19 4.32 -7.89
N ASP A 94 15.47 3.99 -7.68
CA ASP A 94 16.56 4.93 -7.94
C ASP A 94 16.83 5.09 -9.44
N ARG A 95 17.82 5.92 -9.79
CA ARG A 95 18.21 6.15 -11.20
C ARG A 95 18.75 4.89 -11.88
N GLY A 96 19.24 3.92 -11.11
CA GLY A 96 19.69 2.61 -11.61
C GLY A 96 18.58 1.58 -11.71
N GLY A 97 17.33 1.96 -11.44
CA GLY A 97 16.17 1.07 -11.48
C GLY A 97 16.04 0.15 -10.26
N ARG A 98 16.89 0.28 -9.24
CA ARG A 98 16.82 -0.55 -8.03
C ARG A 98 15.76 0.00 -7.08
N ALA A 99 15.01 -0.88 -6.44
CA ALA A 99 14.02 -0.50 -5.45
C ALA A 99 14.69 0.16 -4.23
N GLN A 100 14.17 1.33 -3.84
CA GLN A 100 14.59 2.03 -2.64
C GLN A 100 14.02 1.33 -1.42
N ARG A 101 14.90 0.86 -0.54
CA ARG A 101 14.54 0.02 0.61
C ARG A 101 13.65 0.72 1.65
N ASN A 102 13.74 2.04 1.73
CA ASN A 102 13.07 2.86 2.74
C ASN A 102 11.97 3.73 2.15
N SER A 103 11.60 3.49 0.88
CA SER A 103 10.71 4.39 0.15
C SER A 103 9.73 3.62 -0.73
N VAL A 104 8.47 4.01 -0.68
CA VAL A 104 7.39 3.46 -1.51
C VAL A 104 6.52 4.59 -2.03
N ARG A 105 5.79 4.31 -3.10
CA ARG A 105 4.69 5.15 -3.56
C ARG A 105 3.39 4.43 -3.25
N ILE A 106 2.45 5.14 -2.67
CA ILE A 106 1.08 4.67 -2.55
C ILE A 106 0.13 5.57 -3.32
N ALA A 107 -0.90 4.96 -3.90
CA ALA A 107 -1.99 5.66 -4.56
C ALA A 107 -3.30 5.22 -3.90
N ILE A 108 -4.16 6.19 -3.59
CA ILE A 108 -5.45 5.97 -2.95
C ILE A 108 -6.54 6.32 -3.96
N SER A 109 -7.36 5.34 -4.34
CA SER A 109 -8.53 5.60 -5.18
C SER A 109 -9.62 6.30 -4.38
N LYS A 110 -10.04 7.49 -4.82
CA LYS A 110 -11.16 8.22 -4.24
C LYS A 110 -12.49 7.77 -4.81
N GLU A 111 -12.50 7.27 -6.03
CA GLU A 111 -13.67 6.70 -6.68
C GLU A 111 -13.63 5.17 -6.58
N LEU A 112 -14.71 4.58 -6.06
CA LEU A 112 -14.84 3.14 -5.89
C LEU A 112 -16.18 2.65 -6.45
N PRO A 113 -16.28 1.39 -6.89
CA PRO A 113 -17.57 0.81 -7.25
C PRO A 113 -18.57 0.92 -6.08
N ALA A 114 -19.85 1.19 -6.37
CA ALA A 114 -20.88 1.19 -5.31
C ALA A 114 -21.03 -0.15 -4.57
N THR A 115 -20.53 -1.24 -5.17
CA THR A 115 -20.47 -2.59 -4.60
C THR A 115 -19.24 -2.82 -3.74
N PHE A 116 -18.30 -1.87 -3.65
CA PHE A 116 -17.09 -2.02 -2.85
C PHE A 116 -17.44 -2.21 -1.37
N ARG A 117 -16.94 -3.28 -0.77
CA ARG A 117 -17.14 -3.62 0.63
C ARG A 117 -15.84 -4.10 1.23
N LEU A 118 -15.63 -3.76 2.49
CA LEU A 118 -14.57 -4.32 3.30
C LEU A 118 -14.94 -5.76 3.73
N PRO A 119 -13.98 -6.53 4.27
CA PRO A 119 -14.24 -7.83 4.87
C PRO A 119 -15.42 -7.78 5.84
N GLY A 120 -16.24 -8.84 5.83
CA GLY A 120 -17.49 -8.85 6.60
C GLY A 120 -18.61 -8.00 5.99
N LYS A 121 -18.51 -7.62 4.71
CA LYS A 121 -19.50 -6.80 3.97
C LYS A 121 -19.71 -5.40 4.55
N GLN A 122 -18.73 -4.88 5.29
CA GLN A 122 -18.83 -3.55 5.88
C GLN A 122 -18.72 -2.45 4.82
N PRO A 123 -19.50 -1.36 4.93
CA PRO A 123 -19.34 -0.20 4.07
C PRO A 123 -18.00 0.50 4.38
N LEU A 124 -17.33 1.03 3.35
CA LEU A 124 -16.15 1.85 3.53
C LEU A 124 -16.57 3.30 3.78
N THR A 125 -16.21 3.86 4.93
CA THR A 125 -16.32 5.29 5.24
C THR A 125 -14.93 5.93 5.28
N GLU A 126 -14.85 7.27 5.27
CA GLU A 126 -13.58 7.98 5.40
C GLU A 126 -12.86 7.66 6.71
N GLN A 127 -13.58 7.58 7.83
CA GLN A 127 -13.01 7.24 9.14
C GLN A 127 -12.39 5.84 9.12
N VAL A 128 -13.12 4.86 8.58
CA VAL A 128 -12.60 3.49 8.45
C VAL A 128 -11.39 3.45 7.51
N PHE A 129 -11.42 4.22 6.42
CA PHE A 129 -10.26 4.35 5.54
C PHE A 129 -9.04 4.92 6.28
N TYR A 130 -9.19 5.96 7.09
CA TYR A 130 -8.07 6.51 7.86
C TYR A 130 -7.47 5.48 8.83
N HIS A 131 -8.30 4.66 9.49
CA HIS A 131 -7.81 3.55 10.30
C HIS A 131 -7.06 2.50 9.49
N ILE A 132 -7.56 2.14 8.30
CA ILE A 132 -6.86 1.23 7.37
C ILE A 132 -5.50 1.81 6.99
N LEU A 133 -5.43 3.10 6.67
CA LEU A 133 -4.18 3.77 6.30
C LEU A 133 -3.17 3.75 7.46
N VAL A 134 -3.59 4.08 8.68
CA VAL A 134 -2.74 3.99 9.88
C VAL A 134 -2.16 2.59 10.02
N ASN A 135 -3.02 1.57 10.02
CA ASN A 135 -2.59 0.18 10.19
C ASN A 135 -1.67 -0.30 9.06
N PHE A 136 -1.92 0.15 7.83
CA PHE A 136 -1.09 -0.21 6.68
C PHE A 136 0.31 0.40 6.77
N LEU A 137 0.43 1.68 7.14
CA LEU A 137 1.72 2.33 7.32
C LEU A 137 2.49 1.77 8.52
N ASP A 138 1.79 1.42 9.60
CA ASP A 138 2.37 0.70 10.72
C ASP A 138 2.85 -0.69 10.31
N ALA A 139 2.10 -1.40 9.47
CA ALA A 139 2.52 -2.70 8.97
C ALA A 139 3.82 -2.61 8.14
N LEU A 140 3.96 -1.59 7.30
CA LEU A 140 5.20 -1.36 6.54
C LEU A 140 6.44 -1.11 7.41
N THR A 141 6.27 -0.75 8.69
CA THR A 141 7.40 -0.37 9.56
C THR A 141 7.64 -1.34 10.72
N LYS A 142 6.59 -2.03 11.21
CA LYS A 142 6.62 -2.80 12.47
C LYS A 142 6.33 -4.30 12.30
N THR A 143 5.31 -4.68 11.53
CA THR A 143 4.81 -6.07 11.51
C THR A 143 5.04 -6.81 10.20
N GLY A 144 4.99 -6.10 9.08
CA GLY A 144 5.21 -6.64 7.74
C GLY A 144 3.96 -6.67 6.85
N VAL A 145 4.22 -6.57 5.55
CA VAL A 145 3.26 -6.63 4.46
C VAL A 145 3.75 -7.68 3.46
N ALA A 146 2.86 -8.62 3.12
CA ALA A 146 3.19 -9.74 2.26
C ALA A 146 2.95 -9.39 0.77
N VAL A 147 3.94 -9.58 -0.08
CA VAL A 147 3.81 -9.49 -1.54
C VAL A 147 3.45 -10.87 -2.08
N CYS A 148 2.30 -10.97 -2.74
CA CYS A 148 1.76 -12.20 -3.29
C CYS A 148 2.02 -12.26 -4.80
N GLY A 149 2.74 -13.29 -5.24
CA GLY A 149 3.04 -13.50 -6.65
C GLY A 149 4.17 -12.62 -7.19
N ASN A 150 4.64 -12.97 -8.39
CA ASN A 150 5.74 -12.28 -9.06
C ASN A 150 5.21 -11.13 -9.91
N GLY A 151 5.86 -9.95 -9.84
CA GLY A 151 5.43 -8.82 -10.66
C GLY A 151 6.26 -7.55 -10.49
N VAL A 152 5.59 -6.40 -10.65
CA VAL A 152 6.22 -5.07 -10.65
C VAL A 152 6.61 -4.61 -9.24
N VAL A 153 5.90 -5.09 -8.22
CA VAL A 153 6.21 -4.84 -6.82
C VAL A 153 7.23 -5.86 -6.34
N GLN A 154 8.38 -5.36 -5.92
CA GLN A 154 9.50 -6.10 -5.39
C GLN A 154 9.48 -6.08 -3.86
N PRO A 155 9.74 -7.22 -3.20
CA PRO A 155 10.06 -7.25 -1.77
C PRO A 155 11.24 -6.32 -1.44
N LEU A 156 11.19 -5.68 -0.27
CA LEU A 156 12.23 -4.80 0.27
C LEU A 156 12.94 -5.42 1.49
N ALA A 157 12.28 -6.38 2.15
CA ALA A 157 12.75 -7.12 3.31
C ALA A 157 12.72 -8.64 3.05
N GLY A 158 13.46 -9.40 3.85
CA GLY A 158 13.70 -10.83 3.62
C GLY A 158 14.85 -11.07 2.62
N ARG A 159 14.94 -12.28 2.06
CA ARG A 159 15.89 -12.58 0.99
C ARG A 159 15.39 -11.94 -0.31
N THR A 160 15.90 -10.76 -0.62
CA THR A 160 15.56 -10.02 -1.86
C THR A 160 16.47 -10.39 -3.03
N GLU A 161 17.42 -11.31 -2.83
CA GLU A 161 18.25 -11.85 -3.91
C GLU A 161 17.40 -12.74 -4.81
N THR A 162 17.31 -12.37 -6.09
CA THR A 162 16.80 -13.26 -7.12
C THR A 162 17.72 -14.46 -7.17
N VAL A 163 17.22 -15.64 -6.77
CA VAL A 163 17.89 -16.89 -7.10
C VAL A 163 17.93 -16.95 -8.62
N GLY A 164 19.08 -16.59 -9.20
CA GLY A 164 19.30 -16.64 -10.63
C GLY A 164 18.97 -18.04 -11.14
N SER A 165 18.31 -18.12 -12.30
CA SER A 165 18.14 -19.38 -13.02
C SER A 165 19.52 -20.01 -13.19
N ARG A 166 19.83 -21.04 -12.41
CA ARG A 166 20.94 -21.94 -12.72
C ARG A 166 20.54 -22.68 -13.99
N ASN A 167 21.09 -22.23 -15.11
CA ASN A 167 21.20 -23.04 -16.32
C ASN A 167 22.18 -24.19 -16.08
#